data_AF-A0A1G3RHU0-F1
#
_entry.id   AF-A0A1G3RHU0-F1
#
_cell.length_a   1.000
_cell.length_b   1.000
_cell.length_c   1.000
_cell.angle_alpha   90.00
_cell.angle_beta   90.00
_cell.angle_gamma   90.00
#
_symmetry.space_group_name_H-M   'P 1'
#
loop_
_entity.id
_entity.type
_entity.pdbx_description
1 polymer ?
#
loop_
_entity_poly.entity_id
_entity_poly.type
_entity_poly.pdbx_seq_one_letter_code
_entity_poly.pdbx_strand_id
1 'polypeptide(L)'
;MFGPMYLALLTALFFYIVLPVSGGIISRTRWKSFRTRIMAARSLPRLGFHSCREPDAEFRFFGEVDAIGGRNELWLRNEGLSCVIDARAAVVYLLSGEGGESSVCEGGAVGDGGIVDDCDTLERVRWAALPSIPPVARAYAVGRARLDGGRMVFGPAEGRPVLLIIHDGSDEDVELRAIWSGRQKNEYWNPLTQVSLVAGLLAMSLIVSRVLSARTLPTIAAIMVAAGFSPLLPLLPPGVSGFILYRSSWRHARYCRSRRDLAAFEGGDSHMLRGWSYKSITTTILSAVYLVAGLFVNFILVVLLLRRIL
;
A
#
# COMPACT_ATOMS: atom_id res chain seq x y z
N MET A 1 31.05 30.55 -0.67
CA MET A 1 31.19 29.69 -1.87
C MET A 1 30.35 28.42 -1.79
N PHE A 2 30.27 27.71 -0.65
CA PHE A 2 29.55 26.42 -0.56
C PHE A 2 28.04 26.49 -0.27
N GLY A 3 27.50 27.67 0.06
CA GLY A 3 26.07 27.84 0.39
C GLY A 3 25.10 27.22 -0.63
N PRO A 4 25.23 27.53 -1.94
CA PRO A 4 24.38 26.93 -2.96
C PRO A 4 24.49 25.40 -3.05
N MET A 5 25.68 24.84 -2.79
CA MET A 5 25.92 23.39 -2.77
C MET A 5 25.18 22.73 -1.61
N TYR A 6 25.30 23.29 -0.39
CA TYR A 6 24.55 22.76 0.76
C TYR A 6 23.04 22.87 0.54
N LEU A 7 22.57 24.01 -0.01
CA LEU A 7 21.15 24.18 -0.34
C LEU A 7 20.68 23.13 -1.35
N ALA A 8 21.44 22.89 -2.43
CA ALA A 8 21.13 21.89 -3.44
C ALA A 8 21.06 20.48 -2.84
N LEU A 9 22.07 20.09 -2.04
CA LEU A 9 22.13 18.78 -1.41
C LEU A 9 21.00 18.56 -0.40
N LEU A 10 20.72 19.55 0.45
CA LEU A 10 19.61 19.49 1.41
C LEU A 10 18.26 19.44 0.70
N THR A 11 18.09 20.21 -0.39
CA THR A 11 16.87 20.18 -1.20
C THR A 11 16.66 18.81 -1.83
N ALA A 12 17.71 18.25 -2.48
CA ALA A 12 17.65 16.92 -3.06
C ALA A 12 17.38 15.83 -2.00
N LEU A 13 18.05 15.89 -0.85
CA LEU A 13 17.83 14.96 0.27
C LEU A 13 16.37 15.02 0.76
N PHE A 14 15.84 16.23 0.95
CA PHE A 14 14.49 16.42 1.46
C PHE A 14 13.43 15.90 0.47
N PHE A 15 13.50 16.31 -0.79
CA PHE A 15 12.49 15.98 -1.80
C PHE A 15 12.63 14.57 -2.39
N TYR A 16 13.85 14.04 -2.52
CA TYR A 16 14.07 12.75 -3.18
C TYR A 16 14.25 11.59 -2.20
N ILE A 17 14.51 11.86 -0.91
CA ILE A 17 14.69 10.82 0.11
C ILE A 17 13.68 10.98 1.24
N VAL A 18 13.71 12.09 1.99
CA VAL A 18 12.92 12.24 3.23
C VAL A 18 11.42 12.10 2.95
N LEU A 19 10.87 12.92 2.04
CA LEU A 19 9.44 12.89 1.74
C LEU A 19 8.96 11.55 1.15
N PRO A 20 9.64 10.94 0.14
CA PRO A 20 9.28 9.61 -0.35
C PRO A 20 9.34 8.51 0.71
N VAL A 21 10.39 8.49 1.55
CA VAL A 21 10.54 7.50 2.63
C VAL A 21 9.44 7.67 3.68
N SER A 22 9.15 8.91 4.10
CA SER A 22 8.04 9.20 5.01
C SER A 22 6.70 8.74 4.42
N GLY A 23 6.44 9.02 3.14
CA GLY A 23 5.25 8.55 2.43
C GLY A 23 5.14 7.02 2.44
N GLY A 24 6.25 6.34 2.17
CA GLY A 24 6.34 4.88 2.23
C GLY A 24 6.04 4.32 3.62
N ILE A 25 6.61 4.90 4.68
CA ILE A 25 6.36 4.51 6.08
C ILE A 25 4.89 4.72 6.45
N ILE A 26 4.30 5.86 6.09
CA ILE A 26 2.88 6.15 6.35
C ILE A 26 2.00 5.12 5.65
N SER A 27 2.26 4.82 4.37
CA SER A 27 1.51 3.82 3.63
C SER A 27 1.63 2.43 4.28
N ARG A 28 2.86 2.02 4.61
CA ARG A 28 3.14 0.74 5.26
C ARG A 28 2.43 0.59 6.60
N THR A 29 2.41 1.64 7.42
CA THR A 29 1.72 1.62 8.73
C THR A 29 0.21 1.51 8.56
N ARG A 30 -0.38 2.23 7.60
CA ARG A 30 -1.82 2.13 7.29
C ARG A 30 -2.20 0.71 6.88
N TRP A 31 -1.44 0.11 5.96
CA TRP A 31 -1.70 -1.25 5.50
C TRP A 31 -1.42 -2.32 6.56
N LYS A 32 -0.43 -2.10 7.43
CA LYS A 32 -0.20 -2.96 8.59
C LYS A 32 -1.41 -2.91 9.53
N SER A 33 -1.91 -1.71 9.87
CA SER A 33 -3.08 -1.54 10.73
C SER A 33 -4.32 -2.22 10.14
N PHE A 34 -4.55 -2.08 8.83
CA PHE A 34 -5.61 -2.78 8.11
C PHE A 34 -5.51 -4.31 8.26
N ARG A 35 -4.36 -4.92 7.94
CA ARG A 35 -4.18 -6.38 8.04
C ARG A 35 -4.30 -6.89 9.47
N THR A 36 -3.71 -6.20 10.44
CA THR A 36 -3.85 -6.54 11.87
C THR A 36 -5.31 -6.50 12.30
N ARG A 37 -6.09 -5.55 11.76
CA ARG A 37 -7.51 -5.44 12.08
C ARG A 37 -8.33 -6.59 11.50
N ILE A 38 -8.08 -7.01 10.26
CA ILE A 38 -8.73 -8.21 9.69
C ILE A 38 -8.37 -9.44 10.51
N MET A 39 -7.09 -9.61 10.84
CA MET A 39 -6.64 -10.75 11.67
C MET A 39 -7.34 -10.77 13.04
N ALA A 40 -7.47 -9.60 13.69
CA ALA A 40 -8.20 -9.48 14.96
C ALA A 40 -9.71 -9.70 14.80
N ALA A 41 -10.28 -9.37 13.64
CA ALA A 41 -11.70 -9.57 13.38
C ALA A 41 -12.10 -11.05 13.29
N ARG A 42 -11.15 -11.96 12.98
CA ARG A 42 -11.39 -13.40 12.94
C ARG A 42 -11.94 -13.96 14.26
N SER A 43 -11.50 -13.41 15.41
CA SER A 43 -11.97 -13.83 16.73
C SER A 43 -13.29 -13.18 17.14
N LEU A 44 -13.81 -12.23 16.36
CA LEU A 44 -15.08 -11.60 16.68
C LEU A 44 -16.26 -12.50 16.30
N PRO A 45 -17.35 -12.49 17.09
CA PRO A 45 -18.57 -13.18 16.74
C PRO A 45 -19.14 -12.65 15.42
N ARG A 46 -19.67 -13.56 14.60
CA ARG A 46 -20.47 -13.17 13.44
C ARG A 46 -21.81 -12.66 13.94
N LEU A 47 -22.22 -11.48 13.50
CA LEU A 47 -23.54 -10.93 13.84
C LEU A 47 -24.60 -11.77 13.12
N GLY A 48 -25.36 -12.54 13.90
CA GLY A 48 -26.54 -13.26 13.44
C GLY A 48 -27.79 -12.86 14.21
N PHE A 49 -28.93 -13.46 13.86
CA PHE A 49 -30.22 -13.19 14.50
C PHE A 49 -30.18 -13.36 16.02
N HIS A 50 -29.51 -14.41 16.52
CA HIS A 50 -29.38 -14.67 17.96
C HIS A 50 -28.50 -13.65 18.70
N SER A 51 -27.51 -13.07 18.01
CA SER A 51 -26.58 -12.08 18.58
C SER A 51 -27.23 -10.71 18.80
N CYS A 52 -28.40 -10.46 18.20
CA CYS A 52 -29.13 -9.20 18.32
C CYS A 52 -29.66 -8.92 19.73
N ARG A 53 -29.59 -9.90 20.65
CA ARG A 53 -30.02 -9.75 22.05
C ARG A 53 -29.03 -8.97 22.91
N GLU A 54 -27.75 -8.92 22.55
CA GLU A 54 -26.72 -8.16 23.25
C GLU A 54 -25.95 -7.25 22.27
N PRO A 55 -26.61 -6.23 21.71
CA PRO A 55 -26.07 -5.41 20.63
C PRO A 55 -25.19 -4.29 21.19
N ASP A 56 -24.17 -4.59 21.99
CA ASP A 56 -23.21 -3.57 22.40
C ASP A 56 -21.78 -4.10 22.48
N ALA A 57 -21.46 -5.01 21.55
CA ALA A 57 -20.16 -5.62 21.38
C ALA A 57 -19.63 -5.41 19.96
N GLU A 58 -18.36 -5.73 19.75
CA GLU A 58 -17.78 -5.79 18.40
C GLU A 58 -18.21 -7.07 17.70
N PHE A 59 -18.67 -6.91 16.47
CA PHE A 59 -19.06 -8.02 15.60
C PHE A 59 -18.41 -7.89 14.23
N ARG A 60 -18.35 -9.02 13.53
CA ARG A 60 -18.18 -9.04 12.08
C ARG A 60 -19.50 -9.37 11.40
N PHE A 61 -19.78 -8.72 10.29
CA PHE A 61 -20.98 -8.95 9.49
C PHE A 61 -20.57 -9.15 8.04
N PHE A 62 -21.18 -10.14 7.41
CA PHE A 62 -21.06 -10.43 5.99
C PHE A 62 -22.46 -10.27 5.41
N GLY A 63 -22.60 -9.70 4.22
CA GLY A 63 -23.90 -9.57 3.58
C GLY A 63 -23.85 -8.87 2.25
N GLU A 64 -24.99 -8.84 1.59
CA GLU A 64 -25.18 -8.11 0.35
C GLU A 64 -25.40 -6.62 0.65
N VAL A 65 -24.85 -5.76 -0.19
CA VAL A 65 -25.19 -4.34 -0.20
C VAL A 65 -26.60 -4.19 -0.76
N ASP A 66 -27.51 -3.72 0.09
CA ASP A 66 -28.91 -3.54 -0.28
C ASP A 66 -29.16 -2.13 -0.82
N ALA A 67 -28.79 -1.10 -0.05
CA ALA A 67 -29.02 0.29 -0.42
C ALA A 67 -28.01 1.26 0.19
N ILE A 68 -27.80 2.38 -0.50
CA ILE A 68 -27.16 3.56 0.08
C ILE A 68 -28.28 4.42 0.69
N GLY A 69 -28.36 4.42 2.01
CA GLY A 69 -29.37 5.16 2.77
C GLY A 69 -28.90 6.58 3.10
N GLY A 70 -29.73 7.58 2.81
CA GLY A 70 -29.40 8.98 3.11
C GLY A 70 -28.04 9.40 2.54
N ARG A 71 -27.27 10.21 3.30
CA ARG A 71 -25.94 10.68 2.87
C ARG A 71 -24.77 9.79 3.34
N ASN A 72 -24.93 9.06 4.45
CA ASN A 72 -23.82 8.33 5.09
C ASN A 72 -24.25 7.00 5.71
N GLU A 73 -25.29 6.38 5.21
CA GLU A 73 -25.71 5.07 5.68
C GLU A 73 -25.52 4.06 4.54
N LEU A 74 -24.93 2.90 4.86
CA LEU A 74 -24.89 1.76 3.96
C LEU A 74 -25.72 0.64 4.58
N TRP A 75 -26.77 0.22 3.89
CA TRP A 75 -27.62 -0.88 4.30
C TRP A 75 -27.04 -2.19 3.78
N LEU A 76 -26.81 -3.11 4.69
CA LEU A 76 -26.40 -4.47 4.38
C LEU A 76 -27.45 -5.46 4.85
N ARG A 77 -27.60 -6.55 4.10
CA ARG A 77 -28.58 -7.60 4.36
C ARG A 77 -27.94 -8.98 4.31
N ASN A 78 -28.26 -9.83 5.28
CA ASN A 78 -27.86 -11.23 5.28
C ASN A 78 -28.85 -12.08 6.10
N GLU A 79 -29.29 -13.21 5.53
CA GLU A 79 -30.12 -14.23 6.23
C GLU A 79 -31.29 -13.65 7.04
N GLY A 80 -32.00 -12.65 6.49
CA GLY A 80 -33.14 -12.01 7.15
C GLY A 80 -32.78 -10.95 8.21
N LEU A 81 -31.49 -10.71 8.45
CA LEU A 81 -31.00 -9.58 9.22
C LEU A 81 -30.66 -8.41 8.29
N SER A 82 -31.05 -7.20 8.69
CA SER A 82 -30.62 -5.96 8.05
C SER A 82 -29.84 -5.12 9.06
N CYS A 83 -28.68 -4.63 8.64
CA CYS A 83 -27.88 -3.71 9.44
C CYS A 83 -27.49 -2.47 8.63
N VAL A 84 -27.22 -1.40 9.35
CA VAL A 84 -26.84 -0.10 8.79
C VAL A 84 -25.42 0.19 9.25
N ILE A 85 -24.55 0.56 8.32
CA ILE A 85 -23.21 1.04 8.64
C ILE A 85 -23.22 2.56 8.60
N ASP A 86 -22.78 3.19 9.70
CA ASP A 86 -22.46 4.61 9.67
C ASP A 86 -21.17 4.83 8.87
N ALA A 87 -21.34 5.26 7.62
CA ALA A 87 -20.25 5.46 6.70
C ALA A 87 -19.37 6.67 7.03
N ARG A 88 -19.82 7.60 7.90
CA ARG A 88 -18.96 8.70 8.38
C ARG A 88 -17.83 8.18 9.24
N ALA A 89 -18.12 7.14 10.01
CA ALA A 89 -17.18 6.48 10.89
C ALA A 89 -16.43 5.33 10.19
N ALA A 90 -16.73 5.02 8.93
CA ALA A 90 -16.15 3.88 8.23
C ALA A 90 -14.88 4.22 7.45
N VAL A 91 -13.92 3.30 7.48
CA VAL A 91 -12.84 3.23 6.50
C VAL A 91 -13.22 2.18 5.48
N VAL A 92 -13.47 2.64 4.25
CA VAL A 92 -13.96 1.79 3.16
C VAL A 92 -12.81 1.31 2.30
N TYR A 93 -12.84 0.02 1.98
CA TYR A 93 -11.96 -0.64 1.05
C TYR A 93 -12.79 -1.30 -0.05
N LEU A 94 -12.34 -1.18 -1.29
CA LEU A 94 -12.89 -1.91 -2.43
C LEU A 94 -11.92 -3.04 -2.75
N LEU A 95 -12.41 -4.27 -2.70
CA LEU A 95 -11.69 -5.47 -3.10
C LEU A 95 -12.31 -5.97 -4.41
N SER A 96 -11.54 -5.95 -5.49
CA SER A 96 -12.01 -6.38 -6.80
C SER A 96 -11.03 -7.36 -7.41
N GLY A 97 -11.54 -8.40 -8.07
CA GLY A 97 -10.76 -9.41 -8.76
C GLY A 97 -11.56 -10.68 -9.00
N GLU A 98 -11.06 -11.55 -9.88
CA GLU A 98 -11.71 -12.81 -10.23
C GLU A 98 -11.67 -13.78 -9.03
N GLY A 99 -12.63 -13.62 -8.12
CA GLY A 99 -12.84 -14.48 -6.95
C GLY A 99 -13.38 -15.86 -7.32
N GLY A 100 -12.69 -16.57 -8.23
CA GLY A 100 -12.93 -17.98 -8.47
C GLY A 100 -12.28 -18.81 -7.35
N GLU A 101 -12.91 -19.92 -6.98
CA GLU A 101 -12.46 -20.90 -5.98
C GLU A 101 -11.03 -21.46 -6.24
N SER A 102 -10.45 -21.17 -7.41
CA SER A 102 -9.07 -21.54 -7.78
C SER A 102 -8.06 -20.38 -7.74
N SER A 103 -8.46 -19.18 -7.33
CA SER A 103 -7.63 -17.95 -7.37
C SER A 103 -6.86 -17.67 -6.08
N VAL A 104 -7.23 -18.31 -4.97
CA VAL A 104 -6.33 -18.41 -3.81
C VAL A 104 -5.22 -19.34 -4.26
N CYS A 105 -4.11 -18.78 -4.72
CA CYS A 105 -3.00 -19.45 -5.38
C CYS A 105 -2.51 -20.72 -4.63
N GLU A 106 -3.22 -21.82 -4.78
CA GLU A 106 -2.75 -23.17 -4.50
C GLU A 106 -1.84 -23.56 -5.66
N GLY A 107 -0.58 -23.80 -5.33
CA GLY A 107 0.44 -24.20 -6.30
C GLY A 107 1.10 -22.98 -6.96
N GLY A 108 2.42 -22.88 -7.02
CA GLY A 108 3.45 -23.81 -6.65
C GLY A 108 4.75 -23.20 -7.14
N ALA A 109 5.84 -23.46 -6.44
CA ALA A 109 7.12 -23.51 -7.11
C ALA A 109 7.07 -24.70 -8.07
N VAL A 110 6.50 -24.52 -9.26
CA VAL A 110 6.55 -25.49 -10.35
C VAL A 110 6.93 -24.72 -11.59
N GLY A 111 8.12 -25.06 -12.11
CA GLY A 111 8.54 -24.92 -13.49
C GLY A 111 8.23 -23.60 -14.21
N ASP A 112 9.29 -22.85 -14.48
CA ASP A 112 9.38 -21.89 -15.59
C ASP A 112 8.77 -20.49 -15.38
N GLY A 113 9.45 -19.69 -14.56
CA GLY A 113 9.67 -18.25 -14.78
C GLY A 113 8.49 -17.27 -14.66
N GLY A 114 7.24 -17.71 -14.62
CA GLY A 114 6.05 -16.85 -14.55
C GLY A 114 5.59 -16.58 -13.12
N ILE A 115 5.92 -15.41 -12.57
CA ILE A 115 5.27 -14.93 -11.34
C ILE A 115 3.81 -14.62 -11.70
N VAL A 116 2.86 -15.43 -11.21
CA VAL A 116 1.41 -15.25 -11.38
C VAL A 116 1.02 -13.80 -11.05
N ASP A 117 0.34 -13.15 -11.99
CA ASP A 117 -0.11 -11.77 -11.85
C ASP A 117 -1.18 -11.68 -10.76
N ASP A 118 -1.17 -10.55 -10.06
CA ASP A 118 -1.95 -10.31 -8.84
C ASP A 118 -3.39 -9.98 -9.26
N CYS A 119 -4.26 -10.99 -9.34
CA CYS A 119 -5.64 -10.86 -9.85
C CYS A 119 -6.52 -9.95 -8.97
N ASP A 120 -6.24 -9.89 -7.67
CA ASP A 120 -6.98 -9.07 -6.72
C ASP A 120 -6.34 -7.69 -6.54
N THR A 121 -7.19 -6.67 -6.59
CA THR A 121 -6.86 -5.29 -6.31
C THR A 121 -7.65 -4.82 -5.11
N LEU A 122 -6.96 -4.16 -4.18
CA LEU A 122 -7.57 -3.59 -2.98
C LEU A 122 -7.24 -2.11 -2.90
N GLU A 123 -8.27 -1.28 -2.95
CA GLU A 123 -8.15 0.16 -2.88
C GLU A 123 -8.86 0.71 -1.64
N ARG A 124 -8.23 1.68 -0.97
CA ARG A 124 -8.88 2.42 0.10
C ARG A 124 -9.58 3.63 -0.48
N VAL A 125 -10.90 3.69 -0.36
CA VAL A 125 -11.71 4.77 -0.93
C VAL A 125 -12.39 5.58 0.18
N ARG A 126 -12.59 6.88 -0.06
CA ARG A 126 -13.42 7.71 0.83
C ARG A 126 -14.87 7.42 0.52
N TRP A 127 -15.72 7.29 1.54
CA TRP A 127 -17.16 7.09 1.32
C TRP A 127 -17.78 8.09 0.34
N ALA A 128 -17.45 9.38 0.49
CA ALA A 128 -17.93 10.45 -0.40
C ALA A 128 -17.48 10.32 -1.87
N ALA A 129 -16.49 9.47 -2.16
CA ALA A 129 -16.01 9.20 -3.52
C ALA A 129 -16.64 7.95 -4.14
N LEU A 130 -17.59 7.29 -3.45
CA LEU A 130 -18.36 6.16 -3.96
C LEU A 130 -19.74 6.69 -4.43
N PRO A 131 -19.89 7.11 -5.69
CA PRO A 131 -21.16 7.65 -6.19
C PRO A 131 -22.24 6.57 -6.30
N SER A 132 -21.82 5.33 -6.55
CA SER A 132 -22.70 4.17 -6.72
C SER A 132 -21.95 2.91 -6.30
N ILE A 133 -22.68 1.94 -5.77
CA ILE A 133 -22.19 0.59 -5.51
C ILE A 133 -22.75 -0.34 -6.60
N PRO A 134 -21.94 -1.23 -7.19
CA PRO A 134 -22.45 -2.18 -8.17
C PRO A 134 -23.62 -3.01 -7.60
N PRO A 135 -24.63 -3.33 -8.42
CA PRO A 135 -25.65 -4.29 -8.00
C PRO A 135 -24.97 -5.62 -7.63
N VAL A 136 -25.47 -6.29 -6.58
CA VAL A 136 -24.95 -7.57 -6.07
C VAL A 136 -23.56 -7.47 -5.40
N ALA A 137 -23.06 -6.26 -5.14
CA ALA A 137 -21.84 -6.11 -4.34
C ALA A 137 -22.07 -6.69 -2.93
N ARG A 138 -21.09 -7.45 -2.44
CA ARG A 138 -21.08 -7.97 -1.08
C ARG A 138 -20.20 -7.09 -0.20
N ALA A 139 -20.42 -7.16 1.10
CA ALA A 139 -19.69 -6.37 2.06
C ALA A 139 -19.33 -7.18 3.30
N TYR A 140 -18.08 -7.00 3.71
CA TYR A 140 -17.56 -7.42 5.00
C TYR A 140 -17.36 -6.20 5.90
N ALA A 141 -18.04 -6.20 7.03
CA ALA A 141 -18.04 -5.09 7.98
C ALA A 141 -17.60 -5.54 9.37
N VAL A 142 -16.78 -4.71 10.02
CA VAL A 142 -16.30 -4.95 11.39
C VAL A 142 -16.40 -3.66 12.21
N GLY A 143 -17.15 -3.72 13.30
CA GLY A 143 -17.36 -2.59 14.20
C GLY A 143 -18.24 -2.95 15.38
N ARG A 144 -18.56 -1.96 16.21
CA ARG A 144 -19.48 -2.15 17.34
C ARG A 144 -20.91 -2.08 16.80
N ALA A 145 -21.65 -3.16 16.95
CA ALA A 145 -23.07 -3.18 16.59
C ALA A 145 -23.87 -2.60 17.76
N ARG A 146 -24.86 -1.75 17.47
CA ARG A 146 -25.79 -1.15 18.42
C ARG A 146 -27.21 -1.17 17.90
N LEU A 147 -28.16 -1.48 18.76
CA LEU A 147 -29.57 -1.36 18.41
C LEU A 147 -30.02 0.09 18.65
N ASP A 148 -30.27 0.83 17.58
CA ASP A 148 -30.71 2.22 17.62
C ASP A 148 -32.01 2.37 16.81
N GLY A 149 -33.09 2.86 17.42
CA GLY A 149 -34.37 3.03 16.73
C GLY A 149 -34.94 1.75 16.10
N GLY A 150 -34.64 0.58 16.67
CA GLY A 150 -35.08 -0.73 16.13
C GLY A 150 -34.26 -1.27 14.95
N ARG A 151 -33.21 -0.56 14.53
CA ARG A 151 -32.26 -1.01 13.51
C ARG A 151 -30.89 -1.31 14.12
N MET A 152 -30.21 -2.32 13.58
CA MET A 152 -28.83 -2.61 13.98
C MET A 152 -27.88 -1.66 13.26
N VAL A 153 -27.11 -0.88 14.00
CA VAL A 153 -26.18 0.12 13.47
C VAL A 153 -24.76 -0.25 13.85
N PHE A 154 -23.89 -0.38 12.85
CA PHE A 154 -22.45 -0.51 13.03
C PHE A 154 -21.80 0.85 13.16
N GLY A 155 -21.16 1.06 14.31
CA GLY A 155 -20.43 2.27 14.65
C GLY A 155 -18.99 2.01 15.08
N PRO A 156 -18.24 3.08 15.38
CA PRO A 156 -16.86 2.98 15.83
C PRO A 156 -16.78 2.25 17.19
N ALA A 157 -15.72 1.46 17.37
CA ALA A 157 -15.46 0.70 18.59
C ALA A 157 -14.18 1.20 19.26
N GLU A 158 -14.27 1.70 20.50
CA GLU A 158 -13.09 2.14 21.30
C GLU A 158 -12.13 3.08 20.53
N GLY A 159 -12.67 4.06 19.79
CA GLY A 159 -11.88 4.99 18.99
C GLY A 159 -11.36 4.43 17.67
N ARG A 160 -11.72 3.18 17.32
CA ARG A 160 -11.45 2.58 16.01
C ARG A 160 -12.64 2.84 15.07
N PRO A 161 -12.42 3.35 13.85
CA PRO A 161 -13.49 3.56 12.86
C PRO A 161 -14.13 2.22 12.47
N VAL A 162 -15.28 2.13 11.80
CA VAL A 162 -15.77 0.87 11.22
C VAL A 162 -14.84 0.42 10.08
N LEU A 163 -14.51 -0.87 9.97
CA LEU A 163 -13.84 -1.41 8.79
C LEU A 163 -14.92 -1.93 7.85
N LEU A 164 -14.92 -1.46 6.62
CA LEU A 164 -15.85 -1.90 5.59
C LEU A 164 -15.05 -2.30 4.35
N ILE A 165 -15.22 -3.53 3.88
CA ILE A 165 -14.65 -4.05 2.64
C ILE A 165 -15.83 -4.40 1.73
N ILE A 166 -15.96 -3.70 0.61
CA ILE A 166 -16.92 -4.01 -0.44
C ILE A 166 -16.20 -4.92 -1.45
N HIS A 167 -16.79 -6.06 -1.81
CA HIS A 167 -16.16 -7.06 -2.66
C HIS A 167 -17.13 -7.71 -3.64
N ASP A 168 -16.54 -8.37 -4.64
CA ASP A 168 -17.21 -9.07 -5.73
C ASP A 168 -17.20 -10.61 -5.61
N GLY A 169 -16.46 -11.18 -4.64
CA GLY A 169 -16.34 -12.64 -4.47
C GLY A 169 -17.07 -13.21 -3.25
N SER A 170 -16.73 -14.45 -2.88
CA SER A 170 -17.31 -15.17 -1.74
C SER A 170 -17.02 -14.49 -0.40
N ASP A 171 -17.95 -14.65 0.56
CA ASP A 171 -17.75 -14.18 1.95
C ASP A 171 -16.72 -15.01 2.71
N GLU A 172 -16.46 -16.24 2.26
CA GLU A 172 -15.54 -17.17 2.92
C GLU A 172 -14.08 -16.77 2.70
N ASP A 173 -13.76 -16.27 1.50
CA ASP A 173 -12.39 -15.94 1.11
C ASP A 173 -12.05 -14.45 1.28
N VAL A 174 -13.03 -13.60 1.57
CA VAL A 174 -12.82 -12.14 1.64
C VAL A 174 -11.72 -11.76 2.62
N GLU A 175 -11.63 -12.40 3.79
CA GLU A 175 -10.61 -12.11 4.80
C GLU A 175 -9.20 -12.47 4.26
N LEU A 176 -9.08 -13.63 3.58
CA LEU A 176 -7.83 -14.12 2.99
C LEU A 176 -7.37 -13.24 1.83
N ARG A 177 -8.28 -12.99 0.87
CA ARG A 177 -8.09 -12.09 -0.27
C ARG A 177 -7.70 -10.70 0.19
N ALA A 178 -8.37 -10.16 1.21
CA ALA A 178 -8.06 -8.84 1.77
C ALA A 178 -6.68 -8.80 2.45
N ILE A 179 -6.26 -9.85 3.16
CA ILE A 179 -4.91 -9.90 3.74
C ILE A 179 -3.83 -9.97 2.65
N TRP A 180 -4.07 -10.75 1.60
CA TRP A 180 -3.15 -10.89 0.46
C TRP A 180 -3.01 -9.58 -0.32
N SER A 181 -4.12 -9.03 -0.79
CA SER A 181 -4.21 -7.79 -1.57
C SER A 181 -3.94 -6.54 -0.74
N GLY A 182 -4.07 -6.63 0.59
CA GLY A 182 -3.69 -5.62 1.58
C GLY A 182 -2.21 -5.25 1.63
N ARG A 183 -1.42 -5.70 0.65
CA ARG A 183 -0.04 -5.28 0.41
C ARG A 183 0.06 -4.54 -0.92
N GLN A 184 0.25 -3.23 -0.83
CA GLN A 184 0.52 -2.40 -2.00
C GLN A 184 1.66 -2.96 -2.86
N LYS A 185 1.45 -2.92 -4.18
CA LYS A 185 2.47 -3.29 -5.18
C LYS A 185 3.77 -2.49 -4.99
N ASN A 186 3.65 -1.20 -4.67
CA ASN A 186 4.78 -0.36 -4.30
C ASN A 186 4.40 0.66 -3.21
N GLU A 187 4.90 0.47 -1.99
CA GLU A 187 4.65 1.35 -0.84
C GLU A 187 5.24 2.76 -1.04
N TYR A 188 6.33 2.86 -1.80
CA TYR A 188 7.05 4.11 -2.05
C TYR A 188 6.49 4.90 -3.23
N TRP A 189 5.63 4.31 -4.05
CA TRP A 189 4.93 5.01 -5.12
C TRP A 189 3.56 5.47 -4.66
N ASN A 190 3.54 6.52 -3.83
CA ASN A 190 2.34 7.13 -3.28
C ASN A 190 2.24 8.62 -3.72
N PRO A 191 1.08 9.29 -3.54
CA PRO A 191 0.90 10.67 -3.97
C PRO A 191 1.93 11.65 -3.39
N LEU A 192 2.39 11.42 -2.15
CA LEU A 192 3.42 12.27 -1.54
C LEU A 192 4.74 12.17 -2.31
N THR A 193 5.16 10.95 -2.68
CA THR A 193 6.34 10.75 -3.53
C THR A 193 6.19 11.45 -4.88
N GLN A 194 5.04 11.32 -5.55
CA GLN A 194 4.81 11.95 -6.85
C GLN A 194 4.91 13.47 -6.78
N VAL A 195 4.21 14.09 -5.82
CA VAL A 195 4.28 15.54 -5.59
C VAL A 195 5.69 15.97 -5.22
N SER A 196 6.37 15.19 -4.38
CA SER A 196 7.74 15.49 -3.94
C SER A 196 8.75 15.45 -5.07
N LEU A 197 8.66 14.48 -5.99
CA LEU A 197 9.54 14.39 -7.15
C LEU A 197 9.36 15.60 -8.08
N VAL A 198 8.12 15.99 -8.37
CA VAL A 198 7.82 17.16 -9.21
C VAL A 198 8.31 18.45 -8.56
N ALA A 199 7.95 18.68 -7.30
CA ALA A 199 8.37 19.88 -6.56
C ALA A 199 9.90 19.95 -6.41
N GLY A 200 10.55 18.81 -6.12
CA GLY A 200 12.00 18.69 -6.03
C GLY A 200 12.68 19.00 -7.35
N LEU A 201 12.17 18.49 -8.47
CA LEU A 201 12.73 18.77 -9.80
C LEU A 201 12.66 20.26 -10.14
N LEU A 202 11.53 20.91 -9.85
CA LEU A 202 11.37 22.36 -10.05
C LEU A 202 12.32 23.17 -9.17
N ALA A 203 12.39 22.85 -7.87
CA ALA A 203 13.27 23.52 -6.92
C ALA A 203 14.76 23.35 -7.31
N MET A 204 15.17 22.13 -7.67
CA MET A 204 16.53 21.84 -8.08
C MET A 204 16.87 22.51 -9.42
N SER A 205 15.94 22.59 -10.36
CA SER A 205 16.16 23.31 -11.62
C SER A 205 16.46 24.79 -11.39
N LEU A 206 15.73 25.43 -10.47
CA LEU A 206 15.98 26.82 -10.10
C LEU A 206 17.37 26.98 -9.44
N ILE A 207 17.71 26.12 -8.48
CA ILE A 207 19.01 26.16 -7.80
C ILE A 207 20.16 25.95 -8.80
N VAL A 208 20.05 24.92 -9.65
CA VAL A 208 21.06 24.59 -10.66
C VAL A 208 21.24 25.74 -11.66
N SER A 209 20.17 26.39 -12.11
CA SER A 209 20.27 27.53 -13.04
C SER A 209 21.11 28.69 -12.48
N ARG A 210 20.94 28.98 -11.18
CA ARG A 210 21.69 30.03 -10.47
C ARG A 210 23.14 29.62 -10.25
N VAL A 211 23.39 28.36 -9.93
CA VAL A 211 24.72 27.79 -9.73
C VAL A 211 25.53 27.79 -11.02
N LEU A 212 24.94 27.36 -12.14
CA LEU A 212 25.61 27.34 -13.45
C LEU A 212 25.97 28.75 -13.94
N SER A 213 25.19 29.76 -13.52
CA SER A 213 25.49 31.17 -13.81
C SER A 213 26.65 31.72 -12.97
N ALA A 214 27.01 31.06 -11.87
CA ALA A 214 28.11 31.45 -11.00
C ALA A 214 29.41 30.73 -11.40
N ARG A 215 30.56 31.39 -11.19
CA ARG A 215 31.90 30.80 -11.41
C ARG A 215 32.22 29.75 -10.33
N THR A 216 31.53 28.61 -10.38
CA THR A 216 31.73 27.47 -9.49
C THR A 216 32.74 26.49 -10.08
N LEU A 217 33.38 25.67 -9.24
CA LEU A 217 34.27 24.62 -9.71
C LEU A 217 33.47 23.58 -10.51
N PRO A 218 33.96 23.11 -11.68
CA PRO A 218 33.23 22.17 -12.54
C PRO A 218 32.74 20.91 -11.82
N THR A 219 33.56 20.34 -10.93
CA THR A 219 33.19 19.16 -10.14
C THR A 219 31.99 19.42 -9.23
N ILE A 220 31.95 20.60 -8.61
CA ILE A 220 30.86 20.99 -7.69
C ILE A 220 29.57 21.22 -8.48
N ALA A 221 29.65 21.88 -9.64
CA ALA A 221 28.53 22.04 -10.56
C ALA A 221 28.00 20.68 -11.06
N ALA A 222 28.88 19.78 -11.49
CA ALA A 222 28.52 18.44 -11.96
C ALA A 222 27.78 17.62 -10.89
N ILE A 223 28.25 17.64 -9.63
CA ILE A 223 27.59 16.95 -8.50
C ILE A 223 26.20 17.53 -8.25
N MET A 224 26.04 18.86 -8.26
CA MET A 224 24.73 19.50 -8.03
C MET A 224 23.74 19.20 -9.14
N VAL A 225 24.18 19.24 -10.41
CA VAL A 225 23.34 18.87 -11.55
C VAL A 225 22.94 17.40 -11.44
N ALA A 226 23.90 16.49 -11.21
CA ALA A 226 23.62 15.07 -11.06
C ALA A 226 22.65 14.77 -9.90
N ALA A 227 22.79 15.46 -8.76
CA ALA A 227 21.88 15.34 -7.63
C ALA A 227 20.48 15.89 -7.96
N GLY A 228 20.40 17.04 -8.64
CA GLY A 228 19.14 17.67 -9.04
C GLY A 228 18.31 16.83 -10.00
N PHE A 229 18.97 16.15 -10.92
CA PHE A 229 18.33 15.25 -11.88
C PHE A 229 18.42 13.77 -11.46
N SER A 230 18.71 13.49 -10.18
CA SER A 230 18.78 12.12 -9.67
C SER A 230 17.52 11.27 -9.91
N PRO A 231 16.28 11.80 -9.92
CA PRO A 231 15.08 11.02 -10.27
C PRO A 231 15.09 10.45 -11.69
N LEU A 232 15.91 10.99 -12.59
CA LEU A 232 16.05 10.52 -13.96
C LEU A 232 17.13 9.44 -14.10
N LEU A 233 17.97 9.22 -13.08
CA LEU A 233 19.03 8.22 -13.13
C LEU A 233 18.52 6.79 -13.37
N PRO A 234 17.35 6.33 -12.86
CA PRO A 234 16.82 5.01 -13.22
C PRO A 234 16.61 4.80 -14.72
N LEU A 235 16.51 5.87 -15.52
CA LEU A 235 16.27 5.78 -16.97
C LEU A 235 17.56 5.57 -17.78
N LEU A 236 18.72 5.76 -17.18
CA LEU A 236 20.01 5.49 -17.83
C LEU A 236 20.36 3.99 -17.72
N PRO A 237 21.08 3.39 -18.69
CA PRO A 237 21.11 1.93 -18.87
C PRO A 237 21.52 1.10 -17.63
N PRO A 238 22.62 1.43 -16.89
CA PRO A 238 22.93 0.72 -15.63
C PRO A 238 21.82 0.81 -14.58
N GLY A 239 21.10 1.92 -14.56
CA GLY A 239 19.97 2.19 -13.66
C GLY A 239 18.72 1.44 -14.08
N VAL A 240 18.46 1.30 -15.38
CA VAL A 240 17.38 0.47 -15.91
C VAL A 240 17.61 -0.99 -15.50
N SER A 241 18.83 -1.50 -15.69
CA SER A 241 19.19 -2.86 -15.27
C SER A 241 19.00 -3.05 -13.75
N GLY A 242 19.51 -2.11 -12.94
CA GLY A 242 19.32 -2.13 -11.49
C GLY A 242 17.84 -2.06 -11.09
N PHE A 243 17.04 -1.25 -11.80
CA PHE A 243 15.60 -1.10 -11.56
C PHE A 243 14.81 -2.37 -11.90
N ILE A 244 15.16 -3.08 -12.99
CA ILE A 244 14.53 -4.37 -13.35
C ILE A 244 14.81 -5.42 -12.27
N LEU A 245 16.06 -5.55 -11.83
CA LEU A 245 16.46 -6.46 -10.75
C LEU A 245 15.81 -6.10 -9.41
N TYR A 246 15.74 -4.81 -9.11
CA TYR A 246 14.97 -4.29 -7.96
C TYR A 246 13.51 -4.73 -8.06
N ARG A 247 12.85 -4.53 -9.21
CA ARG A 247 11.43 -4.84 -9.39
C ARG A 247 11.15 -6.34 -9.25
N SER A 248 12.00 -7.22 -9.80
CA SER A 248 11.82 -8.67 -9.66
C SER A 248 12.00 -9.11 -8.20
N SER A 249 13.06 -8.63 -7.53
CA SER A 249 13.35 -8.95 -6.14
C SER A 249 12.28 -8.41 -5.19
N TRP A 250 11.77 -7.20 -5.45
CA TRP A 250 10.70 -6.59 -4.69
C TRP A 250 9.38 -7.36 -4.79
N ARG A 251 9.02 -7.84 -5.99
CA ARG A 251 7.87 -8.72 -6.19
C ARG A 251 8.01 -10.00 -5.37
N HIS A 252 9.19 -10.62 -5.38
CA HIS A 252 9.45 -11.83 -4.59
C HIS A 252 9.41 -11.57 -3.08
N ALA A 253 9.97 -10.43 -2.63
CA ALA A 253 9.88 -10.02 -1.24
C ALA A 253 8.42 -9.80 -0.82
N ARG A 254 7.61 -9.14 -1.65
CA ARG A 254 6.16 -8.96 -1.42
C ARG A 254 5.46 -10.30 -1.26
N TYR A 255 5.68 -11.24 -2.19
CA TYR A 255 5.13 -12.60 -2.12
C TYR A 255 5.46 -13.29 -0.79
N CYS A 256 6.75 -13.29 -0.39
CA CYS A 256 7.16 -13.89 0.88
C CYS A 256 6.48 -13.23 2.08
N ARG A 257 6.32 -11.89 2.05
CA ARG A 257 5.64 -11.16 3.11
C ARG A 257 4.12 -11.39 3.13
N SER A 258 3.49 -11.65 1.99
CA SER A 258 2.07 -12.05 1.91
C SER A 258 1.88 -13.45 2.46
N ARG A 259 2.70 -14.43 2.04
CA ARG A 259 2.67 -15.81 2.56
C ARG A 259 2.88 -15.87 4.07
N ARG A 260 3.78 -15.04 4.60
CA ARG A 260 3.97 -14.90 6.05
C ARG A 260 2.70 -14.42 6.76
N ASP A 261 2.03 -13.42 6.20
CA ASP A 261 0.82 -12.85 6.80
C ASP A 261 -0.36 -13.83 6.69
N LEU A 262 -0.49 -14.58 5.59
CA LEU A 262 -1.46 -15.67 5.45
C LEU A 262 -1.20 -16.81 6.43
N ALA A 263 0.05 -17.27 6.54
CA ALA A 263 0.44 -18.28 7.51
C ALA A 263 0.10 -17.85 8.95
N ALA A 264 0.31 -16.57 9.28
CA ALA A 264 -0.05 -16.04 10.58
C ALA A 264 -1.57 -15.99 10.78
N PHE A 265 -2.32 -15.69 9.73
CA PHE A 265 -3.77 -15.68 9.74
C PHE A 265 -4.35 -17.08 9.93
N GLU A 266 -3.81 -18.09 9.24
CA GLU A 266 -4.24 -19.50 9.31
C GLU A 266 -3.88 -20.19 10.63
N GLY A 267 -2.95 -19.62 11.41
CA GLY A 267 -2.45 -20.20 12.65
C GLY A 267 -1.26 -21.15 12.45
N GLY A 268 -0.50 -20.96 11.37
CA GLY A 268 0.64 -21.80 11.01
C GLY A 268 1.81 -21.73 11.99
N ASP A 269 2.65 -22.77 11.95
CA ASP A 269 3.76 -22.97 12.88
C ASP A 269 4.76 -21.81 12.94
N SER A 270 5.25 -21.54 14.15
CA SER A 270 6.26 -20.50 14.41
C SER A 270 7.53 -20.65 13.56
N HIS A 271 7.91 -21.88 13.21
CA HIS A 271 9.05 -22.17 12.35
C HIS A 271 8.82 -21.68 10.90
N MET A 272 7.62 -21.93 10.36
CA MET A 272 7.23 -21.46 9.02
C MET A 272 7.20 -19.93 8.96
N LEU A 273 6.65 -19.28 10.00
CA LEU A 273 6.63 -17.82 10.10
C LEU A 273 8.04 -17.20 10.10
N ARG A 274 8.99 -17.82 10.82
CA ARG A 274 10.40 -17.39 10.84
C ARG A 274 11.06 -17.54 9.47
N GLY A 275 10.85 -18.67 8.80
CA GLY A 275 11.39 -18.92 7.46
C GLY A 275 10.94 -17.86 6.44
N TRP A 276 9.64 -17.57 6.40
CA TRP A 276 9.11 -16.52 5.52
C TRP A 276 9.59 -15.11 5.91
N SER A 277 9.72 -14.83 7.22
CA SER A 277 10.24 -13.56 7.70
C SER A 277 11.69 -13.34 7.24
N TYR A 278 12.57 -14.32 7.44
CA TYR A 278 13.96 -14.25 7.00
C TYR A 278 14.06 -14.04 5.49
N LYS A 279 13.38 -14.87 4.70
CA LYS A 279 13.36 -14.76 3.23
C LYS A 279 12.84 -13.41 2.75
N SER A 280 11.84 -12.85 3.43
CA SER A 280 11.31 -11.53 3.08
C SER A 280 12.29 -10.39 3.36
N ILE A 281 13.09 -10.49 4.43
CA ILE A 281 14.07 -9.46 4.80
C ILE A 281 15.24 -9.50 3.82
N THR A 282 15.80 -10.67 3.56
CA THR A 282 16.96 -10.83 2.66
C THR A 282 16.63 -10.34 1.25
N THR A 283 15.46 -10.70 0.72
CA THR A 283 15.01 -10.27 -0.62
C THR A 283 14.69 -8.77 -0.68
N THR A 284 14.20 -8.18 0.41
CA THR A 284 14.01 -6.72 0.52
C THR A 284 15.37 -6.00 0.47
N ILE A 285 16.35 -6.45 1.26
CA ILE A 285 17.70 -5.88 1.28
C ILE A 285 18.33 -6.00 -0.11
N LEU A 286 18.26 -7.18 -0.71
CA LEU A 286 18.81 -7.43 -2.04
C LEU A 286 18.18 -6.50 -3.09
N SER A 287 16.86 -6.29 -3.05
CA SER A 287 16.19 -5.35 -3.94
C SER A 287 16.72 -3.92 -3.78
N ALA A 288 16.94 -3.47 -2.54
CA ALA A 288 17.47 -2.14 -2.26
C ALA A 288 18.91 -1.99 -2.77
N VAL A 289 19.75 -3.02 -2.60
CA VAL A 289 21.13 -3.05 -3.11
C VAL A 289 21.16 -2.90 -4.63
N TYR A 290 20.31 -3.63 -5.37
CA TYR A 290 20.25 -3.50 -6.84
C TYR A 290 19.87 -2.10 -7.30
N LEU A 291 18.89 -1.48 -6.66
CA LEU A 291 18.48 -0.12 -6.98
C LEU A 291 19.60 0.90 -6.69
N VAL A 292 20.18 0.84 -5.48
CA VAL A 292 21.24 1.76 -5.04
C VAL A 292 22.48 1.61 -5.90
N ALA A 293 22.90 0.38 -6.23
CA ALA A 293 24.06 0.15 -7.08
C ALA A 293 23.86 0.72 -8.49
N GLY A 294 22.70 0.49 -9.11
CA GLY A 294 22.40 1.03 -10.44
C GLY A 294 22.36 2.57 -10.45
N LEU A 295 21.72 3.17 -9.45
CA LEU A 295 21.68 4.62 -9.26
C LEU A 295 23.08 5.21 -9.04
N PHE A 296 23.90 4.57 -8.22
CA PHE A 296 25.25 5.03 -7.88
C PHE A 296 26.18 5.00 -9.09
N VAL A 297 26.15 3.93 -9.88
CA VAL A 297 26.93 3.84 -11.13
C VAL A 297 26.52 4.96 -12.08
N ASN A 298 25.22 5.17 -12.29
CA ASN A 298 24.74 6.26 -13.14
C ASN A 298 25.12 7.64 -12.62
N PHE A 299 25.03 7.86 -11.31
CA PHE A 299 25.43 9.11 -10.69
C PHE A 299 26.90 9.42 -10.97
N ILE A 300 27.81 8.45 -10.78
CA ILE A 300 29.23 8.60 -11.08
C ILE A 300 29.45 8.91 -12.56
N LEU A 301 28.82 8.15 -13.47
CA LEU A 301 28.97 8.35 -14.91
C LEU A 301 28.52 9.75 -15.34
N VAL A 302 27.39 10.23 -14.82
CA VAL A 302 26.87 11.57 -15.09
C VAL A 302 27.82 12.65 -14.55
N VAL A 303 28.33 12.49 -13.33
CA VAL A 303 29.31 13.44 -12.75
C VAL A 303 30.58 13.50 -13.59
N LEU A 304 31.12 12.35 -14.01
CA LEU A 304 32.33 12.28 -14.84
C LEU A 304 32.11 12.92 -16.21
N LEU A 305 30.94 12.69 -16.83
CA LEU A 305 30.57 13.29 -18.11
C LEU A 305 30.43 14.81 -17.98
N LEU A 306 29.65 15.29 -17.00
CA LEU A 306 29.41 16.72 -16.79
C LEU A 306 30.69 17.48 -16.45
N ARG A 307 31.60 16.86 -15.66
CA ARG A 307 32.91 17.45 -15.35
C ARG A 307 33.77 17.71 -16.59
N ARG A 308 33.57 16.97 -17.69
CA ARG A 308 34.30 17.21 -18.95
C ARG A 308 33.68 18.32 -19.79
N ILE A 309 32.40 18.60 -19.59
CA ILE A 309 31.61 19.55 -20.41
C ILE A 309 31.60 20.95 -19.77
N LEU A 310 31.53 21.01 -18.44
CA LEU A 310 31.54 22.24 -17.64
C LEU A 310 32.96 22.73 -17.37
#